data_AF-A0A3D4CJQ4-F1
#
_entry.id   AF-A0A3D4CJQ4-F1
#
_cell.length_a   1.000
_cell.length_b   1.000
_cell.length_c   1.000
_cell.angle_alpha   90.00
_cell.angle_beta   90.00
_cell.angle_gamma   90.00
#
_symmetry.space_group_name_H-M   'P 1'
#
loop_
_entity.id
_entity.type
_entity.pdbx_description
1 polymer ?
#
loop_
_entity_poly.entity_id
_entity_poly.type
_entity_poly.pdbx_seq_one_letter_code
_entity_poly.pdbx_strand_id
1 'polypeptide(L)'
;CAESNIPVIVLDRPNPNAFYIDGPVLDSNFRSFVGMHPVPVVYGITIGEYAGMINGEKWLKNKVQADLTVVPLLHYTHDSLYKLPVRPSPNLPNMASVYLYPSLCFLEGTKVSVGRGTDWPFQVIGFPNCPVGDFEFTPQPNEGAKNPKYKGVKCRGYDLRKEGEKFPEKYKQLQLKWLLEMYSAFPEKENFFRTSFDLLAGTDELRNQLVQGKTEQEIKATWQPGLQEFKKIRAKYLLYP
;
A
#
# COMPACT_ATOMS: atom_id res chain seq x y z
N CYS A 1 25.88 -0.76 6.70
CA CYS A 1 26.04 -0.19 8.06
C CYS A 1 26.35 -1.26 9.09
N ALA A 2 25.42 -2.17 9.41
CA ALA A 2 25.63 -3.23 10.41
C ALA A 2 26.88 -4.08 10.17
N GLU A 3 27.03 -4.67 8.96
CA GLU A 3 28.21 -5.49 8.61
C GLU A 3 29.55 -4.73 8.64
N SER A 4 29.49 -3.39 8.62
CA SER A 4 30.67 -2.51 8.58
C SER A 4 30.87 -1.74 9.89
N ASN A 5 30.10 -2.05 10.95
CA ASN A 5 30.12 -1.34 12.23
C ASN A 5 29.94 0.18 12.10
N ILE A 6 29.11 0.63 11.15
CA ILE A 6 28.76 2.05 11.00
C ILE A 6 27.44 2.31 11.74
N PRO A 7 27.40 3.26 12.70
CA PRO A 7 26.17 3.65 13.38
C PRO A 7 25.10 4.20 12.43
N VAL A 8 23.84 3.95 12.76
CA VAL A 8 22.68 4.44 12.01
C VAL A 8 21.84 5.32 12.93
N ILE A 9 21.61 6.57 12.52
CA ILE A 9 20.70 7.48 13.21
C ILE A 9 19.47 7.68 12.33
N VAL A 10 18.29 7.35 12.85
CA VAL A 10 17.00 7.61 12.21
C VAL A 10 16.38 8.84 12.83
N LEU A 11 16.27 9.91 12.03
CA LEU A 11 15.47 11.08 12.36
C LEU A 11 14.02 10.75 11.98
N ASP A 12 13.22 10.41 12.98
CA ASP A 12 11.92 9.82 12.72
C ASP A 12 10.94 10.81 12.10
N ARG A 13 9.90 10.29 11.43
CA ARG A 13 8.88 11.08 10.74
C ARG A 13 7.50 10.45 10.89
N PRO A 14 6.42 11.26 10.96
CA PRO A 14 5.06 10.75 11.02
C PRO A 14 4.76 9.81 9.86
N ASN A 15 4.10 8.68 10.14
CA ASN A 15 3.54 7.85 9.08
C ASN A 15 2.10 8.32 8.81
N PRO A 16 1.80 8.84 7.60
CA PRO A 16 0.47 9.38 7.29
C PRO A 16 -0.65 8.32 7.35
N ASN A 17 -0.30 7.03 7.30
CA ASN A 17 -1.23 5.90 7.37
C ASN A 17 -1.09 5.11 8.68
N ALA A 18 -0.55 5.72 9.74
CA ALA A 18 -0.36 5.07 11.05
C ALA A 18 -1.67 4.72 11.79
N PHE A 19 -2.77 5.39 11.45
CA PHE A 19 -4.06 5.33 12.17
C PHE A 19 -4.82 4.01 12.01
N TYR A 20 -4.26 3.04 11.27
CA TYR A 20 -4.78 1.68 11.16
C TYR A 20 -3.68 0.69 10.78
N ILE A 21 -3.98 -0.60 10.96
CA ILE A 21 -3.14 -1.73 10.54
C ILE A 21 -4.05 -2.70 9.80
N ASP A 22 -3.70 -3.05 8.56
CA ASP A 22 -4.54 -3.94 7.76
C ASP A 22 -3.80 -4.54 6.56
N GLY A 23 -4.40 -5.57 5.97
CA GLY A 23 -3.92 -6.28 4.79
C GLY A 23 -3.22 -7.60 5.11
N PRO A 24 -2.96 -8.41 4.08
CA PRO A 24 -2.20 -9.65 4.21
C PRO A 24 -0.79 -9.34 4.74
N VAL A 25 -0.30 -10.20 5.64
CA VAL A 25 1.10 -10.18 6.08
C VAL A 25 1.93 -10.88 5.01
N LEU A 26 3.06 -10.26 4.60
CA LEU A 26 3.94 -10.82 3.59
C LEU A 26 4.36 -12.25 3.94
N ASP A 27 4.03 -13.21 3.08
CA ASP A 27 4.66 -14.52 3.05
C ASP A 27 6.07 -14.39 2.46
N SER A 28 7.05 -14.93 3.19
CA SER A 28 8.46 -14.99 2.78
C SER A 28 8.71 -15.56 1.39
N ASN A 29 7.82 -16.42 0.87
CA ASN A 29 7.88 -16.93 -0.50
C ASN A 29 7.71 -15.83 -1.56
N PHE A 30 7.05 -14.72 -1.21
CA PHE A 30 6.80 -13.56 -2.08
C PHE A 30 7.73 -12.38 -1.78
N ARG A 31 8.79 -12.61 -0.99
CA ARG A 31 9.77 -11.58 -0.66
C ARG A 31 10.42 -11.02 -1.93
N SER A 32 10.41 -9.70 -2.06
CA SER A 32 10.96 -8.98 -3.19
C SER A 32 11.40 -7.56 -2.78
N PHE A 33 11.84 -6.76 -3.74
CA PHE A 33 12.17 -5.35 -3.49
C PHE A 33 10.95 -4.53 -3.01
N VAL A 34 9.73 -4.91 -3.41
CA VAL A 34 8.49 -4.23 -3.02
C VAL A 34 7.85 -4.78 -1.74
N GLY A 35 8.46 -5.79 -1.13
CA GLY A 35 8.02 -6.40 0.13
C GLY A 35 9.14 -7.26 0.73
N MET A 36 9.81 -6.75 1.77
CA MET A 36 11.06 -7.37 2.28
C MET A 36 10.92 -8.15 3.59
N HIS A 37 9.94 -7.78 4.42
CA HIS A 37 9.80 -8.27 5.80
C HIS A 37 8.35 -8.72 6.06
N PRO A 38 8.12 -9.66 6.98
CA PRO A 38 6.81 -10.23 7.27
C PRO A 38 5.92 -9.23 8.04
N VAL A 39 5.54 -8.14 7.38
CA VAL A 39 4.64 -7.11 7.88
C VAL A 39 3.41 -7.02 6.99
N PRO A 40 2.26 -6.55 7.50
CA PRO A 40 1.09 -6.32 6.67
C PRO A 40 1.30 -5.14 5.72
N VAL A 41 0.45 -5.07 4.70
CA VAL A 41 0.45 -3.99 3.69
C VAL A 41 0.39 -2.60 4.35
N VAL A 42 -0.44 -2.44 5.38
CA VAL A 42 -0.45 -1.26 6.25
C VAL A 42 0.01 -1.69 7.64
N TYR A 43 1.25 -1.38 7.97
CA TYR A 43 1.91 -1.79 9.22
C TYR A 43 1.73 -0.81 10.39
N GLY A 44 1.20 0.39 10.14
CA GLY A 44 0.75 1.31 11.19
C GLY A 44 1.85 1.75 12.17
N ILE A 45 3.09 1.92 11.71
CA ILE A 45 4.23 2.40 12.52
C ILE A 45 5.10 3.35 11.71
N THR A 46 5.85 4.19 12.41
CA THR A 46 6.85 5.12 11.85
C THR A 46 8.10 4.40 11.33
N ILE A 47 8.99 5.13 10.65
CA ILE A 47 10.25 4.55 10.16
C ILE A 47 11.23 4.26 11.31
N GLY A 48 11.19 5.04 12.40
CA GLY A 48 11.95 4.80 13.62
C GLY A 48 11.55 3.49 14.31
N GLU A 49 10.25 3.31 14.55
CA GLU A 49 9.70 2.07 15.10
C GLU A 49 9.98 0.87 14.17
N TYR A 50 9.87 1.06 12.85
CA TYR A 50 10.14 0.00 11.89
C TYR A 50 11.63 -0.38 11.83
N ALA A 51 12.54 0.58 11.94
CA ALA A 51 13.96 0.31 12.06
C ALA A 51 14.28 -0.47 13.36
N GLY A 52 13.64 -0.08 14.48
CA GLY A 52 13.72 -0.81 15.74
C GLY A 52 13.24 -2.25 15.60
N MET A 53 12.10 -2.46 14.93
CA MET A 53 11.53 -3.78 14.66
C MET A 53 12.45 -4.65 13.80
N ILE A 54 12.98 -4.12 12.68
CA ILE A 54 13.92 -4.83 11.81
C ILE A 54 15.16 -5.28 12.60
N ASN A 55 15.67 -4.41 13.47
CA ASN A 55 16.86 -4.68 14.27
C ASN A 55 16.58 -5.69 15.39
N GLY A 56 15.48 -5.53 16.12
CA GLY A 56 15.11 -6.38 17.27
C GLY A 56 14.66 -7.78 16.87
N GLU A 57 13.88 -7.91 15.79
CA GLU A 57 13.46 -9.20 15.25
C GLU A 57 14.53 -9.86 14.36
N LYS A 58 15.72 -9.24 14.25
CA LYS A 58 16.89 -9.75 13.51
C LYS A 58 16.58 -10.08 12.05
N TRP A 59 15.82 -9.20 11.38
CA TRP A 59 15.41 -9.37 9.99
C TRP A 59 16.49 -9.00 8.96
N LEU A 60 17.59 -8.41 9.41
CA LEU A 60 18.76 -8.19 8.55
C LEU A 60 19.42 -9.53 8.17
N LYS A 61 20.15 -9.52 7.05
CA LYS A 61 20.92 -10.67 6.57
C LYS A 61 21.86 -11.18 7.67
N ASN A 62 22.01 -12.49 7.79
CA ASN A 62 22.82 -13.14 8.83
C ASN A 62 22.42 -12.79 10.28
N LYS A 63 21.21 -12.23 10.49
CA LYS A 63 20.70 -11.84 11.81
C LYS A 63 21.59 -10.81 12.52
N VAL A 64 22.40 -10.06 11.78
CA VAL A 64 23.21 -8.96 12.33
C VAL A 64 22.31 -7.84 12.80
N GLN A 65 22.82 -7.01 13.69
CA GLN A 65 22.12 -5.85 14.21
C GLN A 65 22.95 -4.60 13.93
N ALA A 66 22.28 -3.50 13.62
CA ALA A 66 22.92 -2.20 13.51
C ALA A 66 23.02 -1.55 14.89
N ASP A 67 24.08 -0.79 15.12
CA ASP A 67 24.09 0.23 16.16
C ASP A 67 23.10 1.34 15.74
N LEU A 68 21.90 1.31 16.33
CA LEU A 68 20.74 2.08 15.90
C LEU A 68 20.34 3.08 16.98
N THR A 69 20.31 4.35 16.61
CA THR A 69 19.69 5.42 17.40
C THR A 69 18.47 5.96 16.65
N VAL A 70 17.32 6.04 17.33
CA VAL A 70 16.13 6.69 16.79
C VAL A 70 15.90 7.99 17.56
N VAL A 71 15.74 9.10 16.84
CA VAL A 71 15.35 10.38 17.41
C VAL A 71 13.83 10.50 17.26
N PRO A 72 13.06 10.36 18.36
CA PRO A 72 11.61 10.30 18.29
C PRO A 72 10.98 11.67 18.02
N LEU A 73 9.74 11.63 17.53
CA LEU A 73 8.88 12.80 17.36
C LEU A 73 8.33 13.28 18.71
N LEU A 74 8.04 14.57 18.78
CA LEU A 74 7.23 15.15 19.85
C LEU A 74 5.80 15.36 19.35
N HIS A 75 4.82 15.28 20.25
CA HIS A 75 3.41 15.58 19.96
C HIS A 75 2.80 14.74 18.82
N TYR A 76 3.21 13.48 18.72
CA TYR A 76 2.72 12.53 17.73
C TYR A 76 2.15 11.28 18.40
N THR A 77 1.06 10.77 17.84
CA THR A 77 0.41 9.50 18.18
C THR A 77 0.08 8.75 16.89
N HIS A 78 -0.20 7.45 16.96
CA HIS A 78 -0.61 6.70 15.78
C HIS A 78 -1.93 7.18 15.16
N ASP A 79 -2.78 7.84 15.94
CA ASP A 79 -4.02 8.46 15.45
C ASP A 79 -3.80 9.85 14.80
N SER A 80 -2.58 10.39 14.84
CA SER A 80 -2.28 11.71 14.28
C SER A 80 -2.33 11.72 12.75
N LEU A 81 -3.30 12.44 12.17
CA LEU A 81 -3.44 12.61 10.72
C LEU A 81 -2.47 13.66 10.17
N TYR A 82 -1.18 13.33 10.16
CA TYR A 82 -0.14 14.22 9.65
C TYR A 82 -0.26 14.44 8.13
N LYS A 83 -0.26 15.71 7.71
CA LYS A 83 -0.25 16.11 6.30
C LYS A 83 1.19 16.32 5.84
N LEU A 84 1.58 15.59 4.78
CA LEU A 84 2.93 15.70 4.22
C LEU A 84 3.11 17.10 3.60
N PRO A 85 4.15 17.86 4.00
CA PRO A 85 4.42 19.19 3.45
C PRO A 85 5.01 19.12 2.03
N VAL A 86 5.56 17.97 1.65
CA VAL A 86 6.18 17.71 0.34
C VAL A 86 5.65 16.38 -0.17
N ARG A 87 5.28 16.32 -1.46
CA ARG A 87 4.84 15.08 -2.09
C ARG A 87 5.96 14.02 -1.98
N PRO A 88 5.68 12.80 -1.49
CA PRO A 88 6.70 11.76 -1.35
C PRO A 88 7.07 11.11 -2.69
N SER A 89 6.24 11.29 -3.72
CA SER A 89 6.46 10.79 -5.07
C SER A 89 5.72 11.68 -6.07
N PRO A 90 6.19 11.80 -7.33
CA PRO A 90 5.42 12.47 -8.38
C PRO A 90 4.00 11.89 -8.57
N ASN A 91 3.79 10.60 -8.27
CA ASN A 91 2.47 9.95 -8.38
C ASN A 91 1.68 9.92 -7.07
N LEU A 92 2.20 10.51 -5.98
CA LEU A 92 1.46 10.74 -4.75
C LEU A 92 1.38 12.25 -4.51
N PRO A 93 0.68 12.99 -5.39
CA PRO A 93 0.74 14.45 -5.42
C PRO A 93 0.07 15.12 -4.21
N ASN A 94 -0.85 14.43 -3.53
CA ASN A 94 -1.63 14.98 -2.42
C ASN A 94 -2.03 13.88 -1.41
N MET A 95 -2.66 14.29 -0.30
CA MET A 95 -3.06 13.36 0.76
C MET A 95 -4.16 12.37 0.34
N ALA A 96 -5.06 12.76 -0.59
CA ALA A 96 -6.07 11.83 -1.10
C ALA A 96 -5.42 10.62 -1.81
N SER A 97 -4.38 10.86 -2.63
CA SER A 97 -3.56 9.77 -3.19
C SER A 97 -2.87 8.95 -2.11
N VAL A 98 -2.31 9.59 -1.07
CA VAL A 98 -1.57 8.90 0.01
C VAL A 98 -2.48 7.97 0.81
N TYR A 99 -3.72 8.38 1.10
CA TYR A 99 -4.69 7.56 1.82
C TYR A 99 -5.29 6.45 0.96
N LEU A 100 -5.54 6.71 -0.33
CA LEU A 100 -6.06 5.69 -1.25
C LEU A 100 -5.00 4.67 -1.67
N TYR A 101 -3.71 5.06 -1.65
CA TYR A 101 -2.61 4.26 -2.18
C TYR A 101 -2.62 2.81 -1.66
N PRO A 102 -2.73 2.50 -0.36
CA PRO A 102 -2.72 1.12 0.12
C PRO A 102 -3.84 0.25 -0.46
N SER A 103 -5.01 0.84 -0.75
CA SER A 103 -6.15 0.12 -1.34
C SER A 103 -6.03 -0.03 -2.86
N LEU A 104 -5.54 1.00 -3.54
CA LEU A 104 -5.46 1.04 -5.00
C LEU A 104 -4.18 0.42 -5.57
N CYS A 105 -3.11 0.31 -4.78
CA CYS A 105 -1.82 -0.18 -5.26
C CYS A 105 -1.87 -1.64 -5.77
N PHE A 106 -2.77 -2.47 -5.24
CA PHE A 106 -2.98 -3.83 -5.79
C PHE A 106 -3.35 -3.81 -7.29
N LEU A 107 -4.08 -2.78 -7.75
CA LEU A 107 -4.44 -2.62 -9.17
C LEU A 107 -3.23 -2.31 -10.06
N GLU A 108 -2.09 -1.91 -9.50
CA GLU A 108 -0.84 -1.83 -10.27
C GLU A 108 -0.45 -3.20 -10.83
N GLY A 109 -0.71 -4.27 -10.07
CA GLY A 109 -0.56 -5.66 -10.47
C GLY A 109 -1.63 -6.17 -11.42
N THR A 110 -2.55 -5.35 -11.92
CA THR A 110 -3.62 -5.80 -12.82
C THR A 110 -3.60 -5.09 -14.17
N LYS A 111 -4.58 -5.33 -15.03
CA LYS A 111 -4.76 -4.55 -16.26
C LYS A 111 -5.29 -3.14 -16.01
N VAL A 112 -5.84 -2.85 -14.84
CA VAL A 112 -6.45 -1.56 -14.51
C VAL A 112 -5.39 -0.45 -14.39
N SER A 113 -5.71 0.73 -14.93
CA SER A 113 -4.95 1.96 -14.67
C SER A 113 -5.39 2.58 -13.35
N VAL A 114 -4.41 3.03 -12.57
CA VAL A 114 -4.61 3.79 -11.32
C VAL A 114 -4.38 5.29 -11.53
N GLY A 115 -4.56 5.79 -12.75
CA GLY A 115 -4.42 7.21 -13.07
C GLY A 115 -2.99 7.71 -13.24
N ARG A 116 -1.96 6.85 -13.24
CA ARG A 116 -0.60 7.28 -13.62
C ARG A 116 -0.61 7.85 -15.03
N GLY A 117 0.09 8.96 -15.24
CA GLY A 117 0.05 9.71 -16.50
C GLY A 117 -1.11 10.70 -16.62
N THR A 118 -1.86 10.94 -15.55
CA THR A 118 -2.83 12.03 -15.44
C THR A 118 -2.47 12.94 -14.26
N ASP A 119 -3.30 13.93 -13.97
CA ASP A 119 -3.18 14.78 -12.78
C ASP A 119 -3.71 14.11 -11.51
N TRP A 120 -4.29 12.91 -11.62
CA TRP A 120 -4.97 12.20 -10.52
C TRP A 120 -4.46 10.77 -10.27
N PRO A 121 -3.13 10.53 -10.22
CA PRO A 121 -2.62 9.20 -9.89
C PRO A 121 -3.06 8.77 -8.49
N PHE A 122 -3.44 7.50 -8.36
CA PHE A 122 -4.05 6.89 -7.17
C PHE A 122 -5.31 7.60 -6.66
N GLN A 123 -6.02 8.29 -7.55
CA GLN A 123 -7.31 8.91 -7.24
C GLN A 123 -8.37 8.60 -8.29
N VAL A 124 -8.00 7.93 -9.40
CA VAL A 124 -8.92 7.42 -10.42
C VAL A 124 -8.50 6.01 -10.79
N ILE A 125 -9.47 5.17 -11.12
CA ILE A 125 -9.22 3.80 -11.59
C ILE A 125 -10.05 3.51 -12.81
N GLY A 126 -9.52 2.72 -13.74
CA GLY A 126 -10.26 2.36 -14.94
C GLY A 126 -9.44 1.66 -16.01
N PHE A 127 -10.12 1.25 -17.06
CA PHE A 127 -9.53 0.64 -18.25
C PHE A 127 -10.38 1.01 -19.48
N PRO A 128 -9.88 0.80 -20.72
CA PRO A 128 -10.65 1.09 -21.92
C PRO A 128 -11.98 0.33 -21.93
N ASN A 129 -13.07 1.04 -22.25
CA ASN A 129 -14.43 0.49 -22.28
C ASN A 129 -14.89 -0.15 -20.94
N CYS A 130 -14.34 0.27 -19.80
CA CYS A 130 -14.82 -0.19 -18.50
C CYS A 130 -16.34 0.06 -18.37
N PRO A 131 -17.15 -0.95 -18.02
CA PRO A 131 -18.60 -0.81 -17.96
C PRO A 131 -19.08 -0.06 -16.72
N VAL A 132 -18.25 0.03 -15.67
CA VAL A 132 -18.58 0.67 -14.39
C VAL A 132 -17.86 2.01 -14.22
N GLY A 133 -18.47 2.90 -13.42
CA GLY A 133 -18.03 4.29 -13.25
C GLY A 133 -18.32 5.16 -14.48
N ASP A 134 -18.32 6.47 -14.31
CA ASP A 134 -18.70 7.45 -15.33
C ASP A 134 -17.57 8.43 -15.68
N PHE A 135 -16.42 8.31 -15.01
CA PHE A 135 -15.29 9.20 -15.20
C PHE A 135 -14.39 8.71 -16.33
N GLU A 136 -14.04 9.61 -17.25
CA GLU A 136 -13.12 9.34 -18.34
C GLU A 136 -11.78 10.03 -18.11
N PHE A 137 -10.69 9.32 -18.42
CA PHE A 137 -9.34 9.88 -18.37
C PHE A 137 -8.44 9.23 -19.41
N THR A 138 -7.43 9.97 -19.89
CA THR A 138 -6.48 9.46 -20.89
C THR A 138 -5.06 9.63 -20.35
N PRO A 139 -4.40 8.53 -19.94
CA PRO A 139 -3.02 8.58 -19.48
C PRO A 139 -2.04 9.09 -20.55
N GLN A 140 -1.17 10.01 -20.18
CA GLN A 140 -0.10 10.55 -21.02
C GLN A 140 1.25 10.50 -20.29
N PRO A 141 2.39 10.46 -21.01
CA PRO A 141 3.70 10.54 -20.37
C PRO A 141 3.85 11.82 -19.55
N ASN A 142 4.36 11.70 -18.33
CA ASN A 142 4.71 12.83 -17.47
C ASN A 142 5.89 12.49 -16.55
N GLU A 143 6.25 13.40 -15.64
CA GLU A 143 7.34 13.22 -14.65
C GLU A 143 7.18 11.92 -13.85
N GLY A 144 5.95 11.59 -13.45
CA GLY A 144 5.65 10.40 -12.64
C GLY A 144 5.56 9.10 -13.44
N ALA A 145 5.24 9.15 -14.73
CA ALA A 145 5.10 7.96 -15.55
C ALA A 145 5.44 8.25 -17.00
N LYS A 146 6.64 7.87 -17.45
CA LYS A 146 7.06 7.99 -18.86
C LYS A 146 6.28 7.05 -19.80
N ASN A 147 5.90 5.88 -19.29
CA ASN A 147 5.16 4.85 -20.01
C ASN A 147 3.96 4.38 -19.17
N PRO A 148 2.90 5.21 -19.00
CA PRO A 148 1.75 4.83 -18.20
C PRO A 148 0.94 3.71 -18.88
N LYS A 149 0.20 2.93 -18.09
CA LYS A 149 -0.77 1.97 -18.63
C LYS A 149 -1.77 2.71 -19.51
N TYR A 150 -2.09 2.14 -20.67
CA TYR A 150 -3.03 2.74 -21.63
C TYR A 150 -2.61 4.15 -22.10
N LYS A 151 -1.30 4.40 -22.26
CA LYS A 151 -0.75 5.63 -22.83
C LYS A 151 -1.50 6.02 -24.12
N GLY A 152 -2.10 7.21 -24.13
CA GLY A 152 -2.84 7.76 -25.27
C GLY A 152 -4.20 7.12 -25.52
N VAL A 153 -4.64 6.17 -24.69
CA VAL A 153 -5.90 5.45 -24.85
C VAL A 153 -6.88 5.89 -23.76
N LYS A 154 -8.08 6.31 -24.18
CA LYS A 154 -9.14 6.71 -23.27
C LYS A 154 -9.56 5.54 -22.38
N CYS A 155 -9.58 5.77 -21.08
CA CYS A 155 -10.07 4.87 -20.05
C CYS A 155 -11.37 5.42 -19.46
N ARG A 156 -12.24 4.53 -19.02
CA ARG A 156 -13.44 4.84 -18.23
C ARG A 156 -13.34 4.15 -16.87
N GLY A 157 -13.93 4.71 -15.83
CA GLY A 157 -13.99 4.09 -14.51
C GLY A 157 -14.41 5.05 -13.42
N TYR A 158 -13.86 4.88 -12.22
CA TYR A 158 -14.25 5.66 -11.04
C TYR A 158 -13.33 6.85 -10.79
N ASP A 159 -13.95 7.97 -10.42
CA ASP A 159 -13.29 9.10 -9.75
C ASP A 159 -13.41 8.93 -8.23
N LEU A 160 -12.26 8.76 -7.58
CA LEU A 160 -12.15 8.51 -6.14
C LEU A 160 -11.56 9.70 -5.39
N ARG A 161 -11.36 10.87 -6.02
CA ARG A 161 -10.75 12.05 -5.39
C ARG A 161 -11.45 12.43 -4.08
N LYS A 162 -12.78 12.54 -4.11
CA LYS A 162 -13.61 12.86 -2.93
C LYS A 162 -13.62 11.74 -1.88
N GLU A 163 -13.47 10.49 -2.29
CA GLU A 163 -13.34 9.36 -1.37
C GLU A 163 -11.99 9.40 -0.65
N GLY A 164 -10.90 9.75 -1.35
CA GLY A 164 -9.57 9.91 -0.77
C GLY A 164 -9.48 11.06 0.23
N GLU A 165 -10.16 12.18 -0.04
CA GLU A 165 -10.24 13.32 0.89
C GLU A 165 -10.91 12.96 2.22
N LYS A 166 -11.88 12.02 2.19
CA LYS A 166 -12.68 11.60 3.35
C LYS A 166 -12.25 10.24 3.92
N PHE A 167 -11.15 9.70 3.41
CA PHE A 167 -10.72 8.34 3.72
C PHE A 167 -10.49 8.14 5.23
N PRO A 168 -9.68 8.97 5.93
CA PRO A 168 -9.38 8.72 7.34
C PRO A 168 -10.61 8.88 8.26
N GLU A 169 -11.62 9.68 7.89
CA GLU A 169 -12.86 9.80 8.66
C GLU A 169 -13.80 8.62 8.43
N LYS A 170 -13.79 8.05 7.22
CA LYS A 170 -14.74 7.01 6.79
C LYS A 170 -14.20 5.60 6.99
N TYR A 171 -12.88 5.41 6.92
CA TYR A 171 -12.24 4.12 6.83
C TYR A 171 -11.06 4.02 7.79
N LYS A 172 -10.99 2.89 8.52
CA LYS A 172 -9.83 2.46 9.32
C LYS A 172 -9.32 1.08 8.88
N GLN A 173 -9.44 0.81 7.59
CA GLN A 173 -9.10 -0.46 6.94
C GLN A 173 -8.95 -0.25 5.44
N LEU A 174 -8.21 -1.14 4.78
CA LEU A 174 -8.10 -1.21 3.31
C LEU A 174 -9.49 -1.35 2.69
N GLN A 175 -9.67 -0.86 1.48
CA GLN A 175 -10.92 -0.97 0.73
C GLN A 175 -10.69 -1.86 -0.49
N LEU A 176 -11.09 -3.14 -0.39
CA LEU A 176 -10.97 -4.10 -1.49
C LEU A 176 -12.12 -4.01 -2.49
N LYS A 177 -13.24 -3.34 -2.15
CA LYS A 177 -14.38 -3.15 -3.05
C LYS A 177 -13.97 -2.70 -4.46
N TRP A 178 -13.01 -1.79 -4.57
CA TRP A 178 -12.56 -1.29 -5.87
C TRP A 178 -11.79 -2.34 -6.67
N LEU A 179 -10.98 -3.15 -5.99
CA LEU A 179 -10.30 -4.29 -6.62
C LEU A 179 -11.31 -5.35 -7.08
N LEU A 180 -12.27 -5.69 -6.23
CA LEU A 180 -13.34 -6.64 -6.51
C LEU A 180 -14.23 -6.18 -7.67
N GLU A 181 -14.68 -4.93 -7.66
CA GLU A 181 -15.51 -4.36 -8.72
C GLU A 181 -14.76 -4.28 -10.04
N MET A 182 -13.49 -3.86 -10.04
CA MET A 182 -12.68 -3.85 -11.26
C MET A 182 -12.42 -5.26 -11.78
N TYR A 183 -12.13 -6.22 -10.89
CA TYR A 183 -11.99 -7.62 -11.28
C TYR A 183 -13.29 -8.13 -11.90
N SER A 184 -14.44 -7.90 -11.26
CA SER A 184 -15.77 -8.29 -11.74
C SER A 184 -16.17 -7.64 -13.07
N ALA A 185 -15.81 -6.37 -13.29
CA ALA A 185 -16.10 -5.64 -14.52
C ALA A 185 -15.19 -6.01 -15.69
N PHE A 186 -14.00 -6.56 -15.45
CA PHE A 186 -13.05 -6.87 -16.51
C PHE A 186 -13.48 -8.12 -17.32
N PRO A 187 -13.55 -8.06 -18.66
CA PRO A 187 -14.12 -9.16 -19.46
C PRO A 187 -13.23 -10.40 -19.50
N GLU A 188 -11.91 -10.23 -19.59
CA GLU A 188 -10.95 -11.34 -19.74
C GLU A 188 -10.31 -11.69 -18.39
N LYS A 189 -11.03 -12.43 -17.52
CA LYS A 189 -10.57 -12.76 -16.15
C LYS A 189 -9.17 -13.36 -16.10
N GLU A 190 -8.89 -14.29 -17.02
CA GLU A 190 -7.61 -14.98 -17.18
C GLU A 190 -6.43 -14.01 -17.37
N ASN A 191 -6.69 -12.85 -17.98
CA ASN A 191 -5.70 -11.83 -18.32
C ASN A 191 -5.69 -10.65 -17.33
N PHE A 192 -6.52 -10.66 -16.28
CA PHE A 192 -6.66 -9.53 -15.38
C PHE A 192 -5.39 -9.26 -14.56
N PHE A 193 -4.78 -10.31 -14.04
CA PHE A 193 -3.60 -10.21 -13.17
C PHE A 193 -2.30 -10.15 -13.98
N ARG A 194 -1.35 -9.37 -13.50
CA ARG A 194 0.05 -9.37 -13.93
C ARG A 194 0.88 -10.18 -12.94
N THR A 195 2.06 -10.61 -13.36
CA THR A 195 2.99 -11.37 -12.51
C THR A 195 3.39 -10.66 -11.21
N SER A 196 3.28 -9.33 -11.17
CA SER A 196 3.59 -8.52 -9.99
C SER A 196 2.46 -8.47 -8.95
N PHE A 197 1.26 -8.98 -9.24
CA PHE A 197 0.13 -8.87 -8.31
C PHE A 197 0.41 -9.54 -6.97
N ASP A 198 0.82 -10.81 -7.00
CA ASP A 198 1.07 -11.60 -5.79
C ASP A 198 2.26 -11.01 -4.99
N LEU A 199 3.23 -10.39 -5.67
CA LEU A 199 4.34 -9.67 -5.01
C LEU A 199 3.87 -8.40 -4.28
N LEU A 200 2.92 -7.65 -4.85
CA LEU A 200 2.34 -6.47 -4.21
C LEU A 200 1.40 -6.84 -3.06
N ALA A 201 0.66 -7.93 -3.21
CA ALA A 201 -0.17 -8.50 -2.15
C ALA A 201 0.67 -9.20 -1.06
N GLY A 202 1.89 -9.61 -1.38
CA GLY A 202 2.75 -10.38 -0.49
C GLY A 202 2.29 -11.82 -0.28
N THR A 203 1.39 -12.31 -1.12
CA THR A 203 0.80 -13.66 -1.10
C THR A 203 0.01 -13.86 -2.39
N ASP A 204 -0.16 -15.11 -2.84
CA ASP A 204 -1.09 -15.48 -3.91
C ASP A 204 -2.53 -15.67 -3.42
N GLU A 205 -2.75 -15.76 -2.11
CA GLU A 205 -4.07 -16.01 -1.52
C GLU A 205 -5.08 -14.95 -1.95
N LEU A 206 -4.72 -13.66 -1.97
CA LEU A 206 -5.63 -12.61 -2.41
C LEU A 206 -6.11 -12.81 -3.86
N ARG A 207 -5.21 -13.23 -4.76
CA ARG A 207 -5.56 -13.54 -6.16
C ARG A 207 -6.48 -14.74 -6.23
N ASN A 208 -6.13 -15.81 -5.52
CA ASN A 208 -6.91 -17.05 -5.49
C ASN A 208 -8.33 -16.79 -4.96
N GLN A 209 -8.47 -15.96 -3.93
CA GLN A 209 -9.76 -15.59 -3.36
C GLN A 209 -10.62 -14.72 -4.28
N LEU A 210 -10.00 -13.79 -5.02
CA LEU A 210 -10.68 -13.03 -6.08
C LEU A 210 -11.24 -13.96 -7.15
N VAL A 211 -10.44 -14.93 -7.61
CA VAL A 211 -10.85 -15.93 -8.61
C VAL A 211 -11.99 -16.81 -8.08
N GLN A 212 -11.95 -17.19 -6.80
CA GLN A 212 -13.01 -17.95 -6.13
C GLN A 212 -14.29 -17.13 -5.88
N GLY A 213 -14.29 -15.82 -6.14
CA GLY A 213 -15.45 -14.96 -5.94
C GLY A 213 -15.74 -14.67 -4.47
N LYS A 214 -14.73 -14.76 -3.58
CA LYS A 214 -14.92 -14.40 -2.17
C LYS A 214 -15.29 -12.93 -2.02
N THR A 215 -16.14 -12.64 -1.05
CA THR A 215 -16.50 -11.29 -0.64
C THR A 215 -15.34 -10.58 0.05
N GLU A 216 -15.40 -9.25 0.13
CA GLU A 216 -14.41 -8.45 0.86
C GLU A 216 -14.28 -8.88 2.33
N GLN A 217 -15.40 -9.25 2.98
CA GLN A 217 -15.39 -9.70 4.37
C GLN A 217 -14.67 -11.04 4.54
N GLU A 218 -14.94 -12.00 3.65
CA GLU A 218 -14.28 -13.31 3.67
C GLU A 218 -12.78 -13.21 3.41
N ILE A 219 -12.37 -12.37 2.45
CA ILE A 219 -10.95 -12.08 2.17
C ILE A 219 -10.27 -11.49 3.40
N LYS A 220 -10.86 -10.44 3.98
CA LYS A 220 -10.29 -9.76 5.16
C LYS A 220 -10.19 -10.66 6.38
N ALA A 221 -11.12 -11.61 6.53
CA ALA A 221 -11.10 -12.58 7.62
C ALA A 221 -9.84 -13.46 7.58
N THR A 222 -9.32 -13.80 6.39
CA THR A 222 -8.20 -14.75 6.29
C THR A 222 -6.87 -14.17 6.75
N TRP A 223 -6.66 -12.85 6.72
CA TRP A 223 -5.43 -12.24 7.22
C TRP A 223 -5.50 -11.79 8.68
N GLN A 224 -6.68 -11.84 9.33
CA GLN A 224 -6.81 -11.43 10.73
C GLN A 224 -5.84 -12.18 11.68
N PRO A 225 -5.64 -13.51 11.57
CA PRO A 225 -4.67 -14.20 12.42
C PRO A 225 -3.25 -13.64 12.28
N GLY A 226 -2.81 -13.36 11.06
CA GLY A 226 -1.52 -12.73 10.78
C GLY A 226 -1.41 -11.32 11.37
N LEU A 227 -2.48 -10.52 11.28
CA LEU A 227 -2.54 -9.20 11.90
C LEU A 227 -2.44 -9.26 13.43
N GLN A 228 -3.09 -10.25 14.07
CA GLN A 228 -2.99 -10.41 15.52
C GLN A 228 -1.56 -10.75 15.96
N GLU A 229 -0.87 -11.60 15.20
CA GLU A 229 0.54 -11.92 15.50
C GLU A 229 1.44 -10.70 15.27
N PHE A 230 1.27 -10.00 14.15
CA PHE A 230 2.00 -8.77 13.86
C PHE A 230 1.79 -7.72 14.96
N LYS A 231 0.57 -7.55 15.48
CA LYS A 231 0.29 -6.61 16.58
C LYS A 231 1.08 -6.90 17.85
N LYS A 232 1.31 -8.18 18.19
CA LYS A 232 2.15 -8.57 19.34
C LYS A 232 3.61 -8.19 19.13
N ILE A 233 4.13 -8.41 17.91
CA ILE A 233 5.49 -8.01 17.53
C ILE A 233 5.61 -6.49 17.58
N ARG A 234 4.69 -5.77 16.91
CA ARG A 234 4.60 -4.31 16.85
C ARG A 234 4.66 -3.66 18.24
N ALA A 235 3.92 -4.19 19.20
CA ALA A 235 3.83 -3.62 20.55
C ALA A 235 5.20 -3.49 21.26
N LYS A 236 6.19 -4.32 20.93
CA LYS A 236 7.54 -4.25 21.51
C LYS A 236 8.34 -3.02 21.06
N TYR A 237 7.95 -2.42 19.93
CA TYR A 237 8.75 -1.42 19.21
C TYR A 237 8.06 -0.07 19.11
N LEU A 238 6.87 0.10 19.71
CA LEU A 238 6.15 1.37 19.66
C LEU A 238 6.89 2.45 20.47
N LEU A 239 7.06 3.61 19.84
CA LEU A 239 7.60 4.82 20.46
C LEU A 239 6.48 5.81 20.80
N TYR A 240 5.31 5.64 20.18
CA TYR A 240 4.19 6.55 20.29
C TYR A 240 2.93 5.81 20.74
N PRO A 241 2.05 6.49 21.51
CA PRO A 241 0.74 5.93 21.84
C PRO A 241 -0.13 5.73 20.59
#